data_AF-A0A811PNY8-F1
#
_entry.id   AF-A0A811PNY8-F1
#
_cell.length_a   1.000
_cell.length_b   1.000
_cell.length_c   1.000
_cell.angle_alpha   90.00
_cell.angle_beta   90.00
_cell.angle_gamma   90.00
#
_symmetry.space_group_name_H-M   'P 1'
#
loop_
_entity.id
_entity.type
_entity.pdbx_description
1 polymer ?
#
loop_
_entity_poly.entity_id
_entity_poly.type
_entity_poly.pdbx_seq_one_letter_code
_entity_poly.pdbx_strand_id
1 'polypeptide(L)'
;MTSLLCLEQVRELAAALRDSGARFVWVLRDADRADLRGGGEGDAAAGTLRAAAASELGPGDARAGVVVTGWALQLEILAHRATAAFMSHCSWNSTVESLSHGKPILAWPMHSDQPWDAELVCKYLRGGVLVRP
;
A
#
# COMPACT_ATOMS: atom_id res chain seq x y z
N MET A 1 -2.83 2.09 -11.63
CA MET A 1 -3.11 3.46 -11.18
C MET A 1 -2.46 3.63 -9.80
N THR A 2 -2.03 4.83 -9.42
CA THR A 2 -1.17 5.06 -8.25
C THR A 2 -1.97 5.38 -7.00
N SER A 3 -1.49 4.93 -5.84
CA SER A 3 -1.96 5.42 -4.54
C SER A 3 -1.64 6.90 -4.37
N LEU A 4 -2.41 7.58 -3.52
CA LEU A 4 -2.21 8.96 -3.09
C LEU A 4 -2.31 8.97 -1.56
N LEU A 5 -1.17 8.97 -0.87
CA LEU A 5 -1.11 9.07 0.60
C LEU A 5 -0.47 10.39 1.03
N CYS A 6 -1.09 11.09 1.97
CA CYS A 6 -0.45 12.27 2.58
C CYS A 6 0.67 11.85 3.56
N LEU A 7 1.51 12.81 3.95
CA LEU A 7 2.61 12.58 4.90
C LEU A 7 2.11 11.98 6.24
N GLU A 8 0.97 12.46 6.72
CA GLU A 8 0.34 11.95 7.94
C GLU A 8 -0.10 10.50 7.77
N GLN A 9 -0.78 10.15 6.68
CA GLN A 9 -1.17 8.77 6.38
C GLN A 9 0.04 7.83 6.25
N VAL A 10 1.15 8.31 5.68
CA VAL A 10 2.39 7.52 5.60
C VAL A 10 2.97 7.25 6.99
N ARG A 11 2.94 8.23 7.91
CA ARG A 11 3.38 8.04 9.30
C ARG A 11 2.48 7.04 10.03
N GLU A 12 1.17 7.23 9.96
CA GLU A 12 0.21 6.34 10.61
C GLU A 12 0.30 4.91 10.08
N LEU A 13 0.41 4.73 8.76
CA LEU A 13 0.59 3.40 8.17
C LEU A 13 1.91 2.77 8.61
N ALA A 14 3.00 3.53 8.66
CA ALA A 14 4.30 3.03 9.12
C ALA A 14 4.27 2.60 10.59
N ALA A 15 3.65 3.40 11.46
CA ALA A 15 3.46 3.07 12.87
C ALA A 15 2.57 1.83 13.04
N ALA A 16 1.46 1.75 12.30
CA ALA A 16 0.57 0.60 12.33
C ALA A 16 1.26 -0.69 11.85
N LEU A 17 2.10 -0.61 10.81
CA LEU A 17 2.88 -1.75 10.33
C LEU A 17 3.89 -2.22 11.38
N ARG A 18 4.60 -1.30 12.03
CA ARG A 18 5.51 -1.62 13.14
C ARG A 18 4.78 -2.32 14.28
N ASP A 19 3.67 -1.74 14.74
CA ASP A 19 2.95 -2.20 15.92
C ASP A 19 2.15 -3.49 15.65
N SER A 20 1.79 -3.76 14.39
CA SER A 20 1.11 -5.00 13.99
C SER A 20 1.96 -6.26 14.19
N GLY A 21 3.30 -6.13 14.20
CA GLY A 21 4.23 -7.26 14.21
C GLY A 21 4.17 -8.16 12.96
N ALA A 22 3.37 -7.78 11.95
CA ALA A 22 3.22 -8.53 10.71
C ALA A 22 4.40 -8.27 9.78
N ARG A 23 4.77 -9.29 8.98
CA ARG A 23 5.73 -9.11 7.88
C ARG A 23 5.05 -8.43 6.71
N PHE A 24 5.67 -7.41 6.15
CA PHE A 24 5.12 -6.67 5.03
C PHE A 24 6.14 -6.41 3.93
N VAL A 25 5.63 -6.20 2.72
CA VAL A 25 6.32 -5.53 1.63
C VAL A 25 5.48 -4.30 1.28
N TRP A 26 6.01 -3.12 1.56
CA TRP A 26 5.30 -1.86 1.31
C TRP A 26 5.97 -1.12 0.17
N VAL A 27 5.24 -0.95 -0.93
CA VAL A 27 5.69 -0.19 -2.09
C VAL A 27 5.27 1.27 -1.92
N LEU A 28 6.22 2.15 -1.63
CA LEU A 28 5.98 3.58 -1.50
C LEU A 28 6.32 4.27 -2.82
N ARG A 29 5.30 4.85 -3.48
CA ARG A 29 5.45 5.38 -4.83
C ARG A 29 5.58 6.89 -4.84
N ASP A 30 6.33 7.31 -5.82
CA ASP A 30 6.49 8.66 -6.34
C ASP A 30 5.20 9.44 -6.66
N ALA A 31 4.04 8.79 -6.70
CA ALA A 31 2.76 9.45 -6.92
C ALA A 31 1.99 9.73 -5.62
N ASP A 32 2.42 9.15 -4.49
CA ASP A 32 1.95 9.52 -3.14
C ASP A 32 2.35 10.97 -2.75
N ARG A 33 2.88 11.75 -3.70
CA ARG A 33 3.37 13.14 -3.56
C ARG A 33 2.27 14.21 -3.63
N ALA A 34 0.99 13.85 -3.52
CA ALA A 34 -0.13 14.76 -3.86
C ALA A 34 -0.16 16.08 -3.07
N ASP A 35 0.40 16.12 -1.87
CA ASP A 35 0.44 17.34 -1.04
C ASP A 35 1.67 18.23 -1.26
N LEU A 36 2.65 17.81 -2.07
CA LEU A 36 3.88 18.59 -2.30
C LEU A 36 3.82 19.41 -3.59
N ARG A 37 2.62 19.87 -3.98
CA ARG A 37 2.38 20.68 -5.18
C ARG A 37 2.88 22.12 -5.01
N GLY A 38 4.19 22.27 -4.83
CA GLY A 38 5.00 23.42 -5.21
C GLY A 38 6.09 22.92 -6.17
N GLY A 39 6.23 23.52 -7.34
CA GLY A 39 6.97 22.95 -8.47
C GLY A 39 8.44 22.61 -8.21
N GLY A 40 8.93 21.57 -8.89
CA GLY A 40 10.36 21.31 -9.11
C GLY A 40 11.02 20.20 -8.26
N GLU A 41 10.35 19.67 -7.24
CA GLU A 41 11.01 18.92 -6.16
C GLU A 41 10.57 17.44 -6.04
N GLY A 42 10.48 16.70 -7.16
CA GLY A 42 10.04 15.30 -7.13
C GLY A 42 10.92 14.39 -6.25
N ASP A 43 12.23 14.63 -6.22
CA ASP A 43 13.17 13.79 -5.47
C ASP A 43 13.21 14.13 -3.97
N ALA A 44 13.13 15.42 -3.62
CA ALA A 44 13.06 15.87 -2.22
C ALA A 44 11.76 15.39 -1.55
N ALA A 45 10.63 15.49 -2.26
CA ALA A 45 9.33 14.98 -1.83
C ALA A 45 9.34 13.48 -1.51
N ALA A 46 9.95 12.67 -2.39
CA ALA A 46 10.12 11.24 -2.15
C ALA A 46 11.06 10.97 -0.97
N GLY A 47 12.11 11.79 -0.80
CA GLY A 47 12.97 11.77 0.37
C GLY A 47 12.20 11.99 1.68
N THR A 48 11.28 12.97 1.71
CA THR A 48 10.46 13.28 2.88
C THR A 48 9.55 12.12 3.28
N LEU A 49 8.82 11.52 2.34
CA LEU A 49 7.93 10.38 2.64
C LEU A 49 8.73 9.16 3.13
N ARG A 50 9.87 8.87 2.51
CA ARG A 50 10.76 7.77 2.93
C ARG A 50 11.32 8.01 4.32
N ALA A 51 11.77 9.22 4.61
CA ALA A 51 12.28 9.58 5.94
C ALA A 51 11.19 9.46 7.01
N ALA A 52 9.95 9.85 6.70
CA ALA A 52 8.83 9.69 7.61
C ALA A 52 8.53 8.21 7.90
N ALA A 53 8.42 7.38 6.85
CA ALA A 53 8.22 5.94 7.03
C ALA A 53 9.37 5.29 7.82
N ALA A 54 10.62 5.63 7.52
CA ALA A 54 11.79 5.09 8.22
C ALA A 54 11.86 5.54 9.69
N SER A 55 11.50 6.79 9.99
CA SER A 55 11.44 7.31 11.36
C SER A 55 10.45 6.53 12.21
N GLU A 56 9.26 6.25 11.66
CA GLU A 56 8.23 5.50 12.39
C GLU A 56 8.56 4.01 12.50
N LEU A 57 9.14 3.39 11.47
CA LEU A 57 9.54 1.98 11.52
C LEU A 57 10.72 1.73 12.49
N GLY A 58 11.54 2.76 12.76
CA GLY A 58 12.72 2.69 13.61
C GLY A 58 13.90 1.93 12.99
N PRO A 59 15.06 1.84 13.67
CA PRO A 59 16.18 0.99 13.26
C PRO A 59 15.74 -0.48 13.37
N GLY A 60 15.18 -0.98 12.28
CA GLY A 60 14.43 -2.23 12.26
C GLY A 60 15.27 -3.46 12.57
N ASP A 61 14.70 -4.34 13.39
CA ASP A 61 15.00 -5.77 13.35
C ASP A 61 14.69 -6.24 11.91
N ALA A 62 15.66 -6.80 11.19
CA ALA A 62 15.56 -7.17 9.76
C ALA A 62 14.40 -8.14 9.43
N ARG A 63 13.65 -8.56 10.45
CA ARG A 63 12.52 -9.48 10.43
C ARG A 63 11.16 -8.81 10.22
N ALA A 64 11.04 -7.48 10.35
CA ALA A 64 9.76 -6.76 10.43
C ALA A 64 9.11 -6.44 9.06
N GLY A 65 9.88 -6.20 8.00
CA GLY A 65 9.32 -5.90 6.67
C GLY A 65 10.28 -5.13 5.76
N VAL A 66 9.90 -4.93 4.50
CA VAL A 66 10.70 -4.19 3.51
C VAL A 66 9.86 -3.06 2.91
N VAL A 67 10.44 -1.85 2.89
CA VAL A 67 9.91 -0.71 2.12
C VAL A 67 10.62 -0.67 0.77
N VAL A 68 9.86 -0.83 -0.31
CA VAL A 68 10.37 -0.77 -1.68
C VAL A 68 10.01 0.58 -2.27
N THR A 69 11.02 1.29 -2.76
CA THR A 69 10.85 2.60 -3.40
C THR A 69 10.87 2.43 -4.92
N GLY A 70 9.84 2.90 -5.60
CA GLY A 70 9.71 2.78 -7.05
C GLY A 70 8.80 1.63 -7.47
N TRP A 71 9.28 0.77 -8.36
CA TRP A 71 8.47 -0.34 -8.90
C TRP A 71 8.80 -1.67 -8.23
N ALA A 72 7.77 -2.48 -8.03
CA ALA A 72 7.87 -3.83 -7.51
C ALA A 72 7.13 -4.80 -8.43
N LEU A 73 7.63 -6.02 -8.51
CA LEU A 73 7.04 -7.13 -9.26
C LEU A 73 5.76 -7.62 -8.55
N GLN A 74 4.68 -6.83 -8.61
CA GLN A 74 3.43 -7.08 -7.89
C GLN A 74 2.88 -8.48 -8.15
N LEU A 75 2.89 -8.93 -9.41
CA LEU A 75 2.47 -10.28 -9.79
C LEU A 75 3.30 -11.37 -9.09
N GLU A 76 4.62 -11.23 -9.03
CA GLU A 76 5.48 -12.20 -8.35
C GLU A 76 5.27 -12.20 -6.85
N ILE A 77 5.10 -11.01 -6.25
CA ILE A 77 4.78 -10.87 -4.83
C ILE A 77 3.44 -11.56 -4.53
N LEU A 78 2.41 -11.32 -5.34
CA LEU A 78 1.09 -11.94 -5.17
C LEU A 78 1.11 -13.45 -5.42
N ALA A 79 1.91 -13.93 -6.38
CA ALA A 79 2.07 -15.36 -6.64
C ALA A 79 2.83 -16.09 -5.52
N HIS A 80 3.66 -15.37 -4.75
CA HIS A 80 4.50 -15.97 -3.74
C HIS A 80 3.69 -16.57 -2.57
N ARG A 81 4.08 -17.78 -2.12
CA ARG A 81 3.38 -18.51 -1.05
C ARG A 81 3.40 -17.80 0.30
N ALA A 82 4.43 -16.99 0.57
CA ALA A 82 4.56 -16.25 1.82
C ALA A 82 3.62 -15.03 1.90
N THR A 83 3.02 -14.63 0.78
CA THR A 83 2.07 -13.53 0.74
C THR A 83 0.71 -14.01 1.21
N ALA A 84 0.27 -13.51 2.36
CA ALA A 84 -0.99 -13.93 3.00
C ALA A 84 -2.18 -13.07 2.59
N ALA A 85 -1.97 -11.78 2.35
CA ALA A 85 -3.00 -10.81 1.99
C ALA A 85 -2.40 -9.66 1.20
N PHE A 86 -3.25 -8.87 0.55
CA PHE A 86 -2.84 -7.71 -0.22
C PHE A 86 -3.65 -6.47 0.17
N MET A 87 -2.98 -5.45 0.72
CA MET A 87 -3.61 -4.14 0.89
C MET A 87 -3.57 -3.38 -0.43
N SER A 88 -4.73 -2.97 -0.91
CA SER A 88 -4.87 -2.41 -2.26
C SER A 88 -5.88 -1.27 -2.28
N HIS A 89 -5.59 -0.28 -3.11
CA HIS A 89 -6.56 0.74 -3.48
C HIS A 89 -7.69 0.20 -4.36
N CYS A 90 -7.71 -1.10 -4.69
CA CYS A 90 -8.78 -1.74 -5.43
C CYS A 90 -8.97 -1.16 -6.84
N SER A 91 -7.90 -0.89 -7.59
CA SER A 91 -8.06 -0.77 -9.04
C SER A 91 -8.30 -2.15 -9.64
N TRP A 92 -9.12 -2.22 -10.69
CA TRP A 92 -9.55 -3.48 -11.28
C TRP A 92 -8.40 -4.44 -11.63
N ASN A 93 -7.30 -3.95 -12.21
CA ASN A 93 -6.14 -4.79 -12.51
C ASN A 93 -5.55 -5.42 -11.24
N SER A 94 -5.26 -4.61 -10.22
CA SER A 94 -4.75 -5.10 -8.93
C SER A 94 -5.72 -6.06 -8.24
N THR A 95 -7.02 -5.80 -8.35
CA THR A 95 -8.07 -6.65 -7.81
C THR A 95 -8.06 -8.03 -8.48
N VAL A 96 -8.05 -8.08 -9.82
CA VAL A 96 -8.02 -9.33 -10.58
C VAL A 96 -6.74 -10.11 -10.33
N GLU A 97 -5.58 -9.44 -10.28
CA GLU A 97 -4.29 -10.09 -9.99
C GLU A 97 -4.28 -10.75 -8.61
N SER A 98 -4.85 -10.08 -7.61
CA SER A 98 -4.91 -10.59 -6.24
C SER A 98 -5.84 -11.79 -6.13
N LEU A 99 -7.07 -11.67 -6.64
CA LEU A 99 -8.06 -12.75 -6.60
C LEU A 99 -7.62 -13.98 -7.41
N SER A 100 -6.95 -13.78 -8.55
CA SER A 100 -6.42 -14.88 -9.38
C SER A 100 -5.35 -15.70 -8.65
N HIS A 101 -4.61 -15.10 -7.71
CA HIS A 101 -3.64 -15.79 -6.86
C HIS A 101 -4.22 -16.20 -5.49
N GLY A 102 -5.54 -16.09 -5.32
CA GLY A 102 -6.24 -16.44 -4.08
C GLY A 102 -5.82 -15.60 -2.88
N LYS A 103 -5.37 -14.36 -3.10
CA LYS A 103 -4.96 -13.46 -2.02
C LYS A 103 -6.14 -12.59 -1.59
N PRO A 104 -6.54 -12.62 -0.31
CA PRO A 104 -7.58 -11.73 0.19
C PRO A 104 -7.11 -10.27 0.17
N ILE A 105 -8.05 -9.36 -0.09
CA ILE A 105 -7.78 -7.93 -0.26
C ILE A 105 -8.14 -7.15 1.02
N LEU A 106 -7.19 -6.38 1.57
CA LEU A 106 -7.48 -5.29 2.50
C LEU A 106 -7.76 -4.04 1.67
N ALA A 107 -9.04 -3.77 1.44
CA ALA A 107 -9.51 -2.77 0.49
C ALA A 107 -9.43 -1.36 1.08
N TRP A 108 -8.61 -0.51 0.48
CA TRP A 108 -8.44 0.89 0.88
C TRP A 108 -8.58 1.83 -0.34
N PRO A 109 -9.80 1.99 -0.88
CA PRO A 109 -10.02 2.77 -2.09
C PRO A 109 -9.70 4.25 -1.89
N MET A 110 -9.19 4.90 -2.93
CA MET A 110 -8.74 6.30 -2.88
C MET A 110 -9.49 7.21 -3.86
N HIS A 111 -9.71 6.79 -5.11
CA HIS A 111 -10.35 7.63 -6.13
C HIS A 111 -10.91 6.82 -7.31
N SER A 112 -11.53 7.52 -8.29
CA SER A 112 -12.09 6.92 -9.51
C SER A 112 -13.14 5.83 -9.22
N ASP A 113 -13.01 4.67 -9.84
CA ASP A 113 -13.86 3.49 -9.73
C ASP A 113 -13.54 2.60 -8.53
N GLN A 114 -12.43 2.87 -7.84
CA GLN A 114 -11.93 2.07 -6.72
C GLN A 114 -12.94 1.82 -5.60
N PRO A 115 -13.80 2.77 -5.18
CA PRO A 115 -14.82 2.48 -4.16
C PRO A 115 -15.84 1.43 -4.60
N TRP A 116 -16.19 1.40 -5.89
CA TRP A 116 -17.13 0.42 -6.44
C TRP A 116 -16.48 -0.96 -6.54
N ASP A 117 -15.22 -1.01 -6.97
CA ASP A 117 -14.42 -2.25 -6.97
C ASP A 117 -14.25 -2.80 -5.55
N ALA A 118 -13.97 -1.94 -4.57
CA ALA A 118 -13.90 -2.31 -3.17
C ALA A 118 -15.24 -2.84 -2.64
N GLU A 119 -16.37 -2.22 -2.98
CA GLU A 119 -17.70 -2.74 -2.61
C GLU A 119 -17.93 -4.12 -3.24
N LEU A 120 -17.65 -4.29 -4.53
CA LEU A 120 -17.77 -5.56 -5.23
C LEU A 120 -16.99 -6.67 -4.52
N VAL A 121 -15.70 -6.43 -4.26
CA VAL A 121 -14.78 -7.37 -3.63
C VAL A 121 -15.22 -7.74 -2.21
N CYS A 122 -15.52 -6.73 -1.38
CA CYS A 122 -15.79 -6.97 0.03
C CYS A 122 -17.19 -7.51 0.28
N LYS A 123 -18.21 -6.96 -0.39
CA LYS A 123 -19.62 -7.25 -0.09
C LYS A 123 -20.15 -8.45 -0.87
N TYR A 124 -19.80 -8.56 -2.15
CA TYR A 124 -20.41 -9.56 -3.04
C TYR A 124 -19.51 -10.76 -3.26
N LEU A 125 -18.22 -10.53 -3.57
CA LEU A 125 -17.27 -11.63 -3.78
C LEU A 125 -16.77 -12.23 -2.46
N ARG A 126 -16.88 -11.49 -1.34
CA ARG A 126 -16.31 -11.85 -0.04
C ARG A 126 -14.82 -12.20 -0.13
N GLY A 127 -14.11 -11.52 -1.04
CA GLY A 127 -12.69 -11.70 -1.32
C GLY A 127 -11.79 -10.76 -0.52
N GLY A 128 -12.35 -9.94 0.36
CA GLY A 128 -11.60 -8.94 1.11
C GLY A 128 -12.39 -8.25 2.20
N VAL A 129 -11.73 -7.36 2.93
CA VAL A 129 -12.30 -6.52 4.00
C VAL A 129 -11.98 -5.07 3.72
N LEU A 130 -12.98 -4.19 3.88
CA LEU A 130 -12.81 -2.76 3.72
C LEU A 130 -12.05 -2.19 4.93
N VAL A 131 -10.94 -1.51 4.67
CA VAL A 131 -10.20 -0.74 5.65
C VAL A 131 -10.93 0.60 5.82
N ARG A 132 -11.48 0.82 7.01
CA ARG A 132 -12.07 2.11 7.35
C ARG A 132 -10.98 2.99 7.98
N PRO A 133 -10.73 4.20 7.45
CA PRO A 133 -9.89 5.18 8.13
C PRO A 133 -10.54 5.66 9.43
#